data_AF-A0A537NRA9-F1
#
_entry.id   AF-A0A537NRA9-F1
#
_cell.length_a   1.000
_cell.length_b   1.000
_cell.length_c   1.000
_cell.angle_alpha   90.00
_cell.angle_beta   90.00
_cell.angle_gamma   90.00
#
_symmetry.space_group_name_H-M   'P 1'
#
loop_
_entity.id
_entity.type
_entity.pdbx_description
1 polymer ?
#
loop_
_entity_poly.entity_id
_entity_poly.type
_entity_poly.pdbx_seq_one_letter_code
_entity_poly.pdbx_strand_id
1 'polypeptide(L)' 'MEETTIDRAAMERLAKALAFICGADHSTTVALRAAAESGSERDIKKARALFLQLKPGDRKAALTMIGD' A
#
# COMPACT_ATOMS: atom_id res chain seq x y z
N MET A 1 -18.78 8.98 -10.55
CA MET A 1 -17.59 8.85 -9.69
C MET A 1 -17.18 7.40 -9.77
N GLU A 2 -16.35 7.05 -10.75
CA GLU A 2 -15.60 5.79 -10.66
C GLU A 2 -14.64 6.00 -9.49
N GLU A 3 -15.06 5.55 -8.31
CA GLU A 3 -14.14 5.33 -7.20
C GLU A 3 -13.04 4.47 -7.77
N THR A 4 -11.87 5.08 -7.92
CA THR A 4 -10.63 4.43 -8.30
C THR A 4 -10.32 3.44 -7.19
N THR A 5 -10.99 2.28 -7.24
CA THR A 5 -10.59 1.08 -6.53
C THR A 5 -9.16 0.86 -6.96
N ILE A 6 -8.22 1.27 -6.10
CA ILE A 6 -6.87 0.77 -6.17
C ILE A 6 -7.06 -0.73 -6.14
N ASP A 7 -6.91 -1.34 -7.32
CA ASP A 7 -7.27 -2.72 -7.53
C ASP A 7 -6.54 -3.58 -6.51
N ARG A 8 -7.15 -4.67 -6.08
CA ARG A 8 -6.56 -5.60 -5.11
C ARG A 8 -5.11 -5.95 -5.49
N ALA A 9 -4.83 -6.09 -6.78
CA ALA A 9 -3.48 -6.32 -7.32
C ALA A 9 -2.52 -5.14 -7.08
N ALA A 10 -2.98 -3.89 -7.20
CA ALA A 10 -2.16 -2.72 -6.92
C ALA A 10 -1.82 -2.59 -5.43
N MET A 11 -2.75 -2.93 -4.52
CA MET A 11 -2.45 -2.98 -3.08
C MET A 11 -1.41 -4.05 -2.74
N GLU A 12 -1.49 -5.23 -3.37
CA GLU A 12 -0.52 -6.30 -3.16
C GLU A 12 0.88 -5.89 -3.65
N ARG A 13 0.98 -5.26 -4.82
CA ARG A 13 2.26 -4.75 -5.35
C ARG A 13 2.87 -3.69 -4.43
N LEU A 14 2.06 -2.76 -3.94
CA LEU A 14 2.49 -1.74 -2.96
C LEU A 14 2.96 -2.37 -1.65
N ALA A 15 2.27 -3.40 -1.16
CA ALA A 15 2.66 -4.12 0.05
C ALA A 15 4.03 -4.80 -0.13
N LYS A 16 4.28 -5.46 -1.27
CA LYS A 16 5.58 -6.10 -1.56
C LYS A 16 6.71 -5.08 -1.65
N ALA A 17 6.49 -3.96 -2.33
CA ALA A 17 7.48 -2.88 -2.41
C ALA A 17 7.81 -2.31 -1.02
N LEU A 18 6.80 -2.06 -0.19
CA LEU A 18 7.02 -1.56 1.17
C LEU A 18 7.62 -2.60 2.11
N ALA A 19 7.34 -3.89 1.92
CA ALA A 19 8.02 -4.95 2.66
C ALA A 19 9.54 -4.94 2.39
N PHE A 20 9.94 -4.63 1.15
CA PHE A 20 11.34 -4.50 0.77
C PHE A 20 12.00 -3.22 1.33
N ILE A 21 11.28 -2.09 1.34
CA ILE A 21 11.83 -0.79 1.76
C ILE A 21 11.80 -0.61 3.29
N CYS A 22 10.64 -0.85 3.92
CA CYS A 22 10.40 -0.59 5.35
C CYS A 22 10.40 -1.86 6.21
N GLY A 23 10.36 -3.04 5.59
CA GLY A 23 10.23 -4.33 6.28
C GLY A 23 8.80 -4.88 6.26
N ALA A 24 8.70 -6.21 6.40
CA ALA A 24 7.43 -6.94 6.37
C ALA A 24 6.52 -6.61 7.56
N ASP A 25 7.10 -6.35 8.73
CA ASP A 25 6.38 -6.04 9.97
C ASP A 25 6.00 -4.56 10.11
N HIS A 26 6.35 -3.71 9.14
CA HIS A 26 6.01 -2.30 9.18
C HIS A 26 4.49 -2.11 9.11
N SER A 27 3.92 -1.27 9.97
CA SER A 27 2.47 -1.07 10.11
C SER A 27 1.76 -0.77 8.78
N THR A 28 2.39 0.00 7.90
CA THR A 28 1.85 0.32 6.56
C THR A 28 1.88 -0.89 5.62
N THR A 29 2.94 -1.71 5.67
CA THR A 29 3.07 -2.95 4.88
C THR A 29 1.97 -3.93 5.26
N VAL A 30 1.77 -4.15 6.56
CA VAL A 30 0.71 -5.01 7.08
C VAL A 30 -0.66 -4.50 6.68
N ALA A 31 -0.91 -3.18 6.76
CA ALA A 31 -2.18 -2.60 6.38
C ALA A 31 -2.48 -2.74 4.87
N LEU A 32 -1.49 -2.54 4.00
CA LEU A 32 -1.64 -2.73 2.55
C LEU A 32 -1.88 -4.20 2.20
N ARG A 33 -1.17 -5.11 2.87
CA ARG A 33 -1.38 -6.55 2.70
C ARG A 33 -2.78 -6.95 3.14
N ALA A 34 -3.24 -6.49 4.31
CA ALA A 34 -4.59 -6.72 4.79
C ALA A 34 -5.65 -6.15 3.84
N ALA A 35 -5.42 -4.95 3.28
CA ALA A 35 -6.30 -4.36 2.27
C ALA A 35 -6.34 -5.21 0.98
N ALA A 36 -5.19 -5.76 0.56
CA ALA A 36 -5.10 -6.68 -0.57
C ALA A 36 -5.75 -8.05 -0.29
N GLU A 37 -5.75 -8.54 0.94
CA GLU A 37 -6.37 -9.83 1.30
C GLU A 37 -7.89 -9.70 1.50
N SER A 38 -8.32 -8.67 2.22
CA SER A 38 -9.72 -8.40 2.59
C SER A 38 -10.55 -7.82 1.43
N GLY A 39 -9.96 -6.90 0.64
CA GLY A 39 -10.70 -6.14 -0.38
C GLY A 39 -11.74 -5.18 0.18
N SER A 40 -11.87 -5.06 1.52
CA SER A 40 -12.83 -4.15 2.15
C SER A 40 -12.40 -2.70 1.98
N GLU A 41 -13.34 -1.83 1.62
CA GLU A 41 -13.11 -0.38 1.51
C GLU A 41 -12.50 0.24 2.77
N ARG A 42 -12.88 -0.25 3.95
CA ARG A 42 -12.34 0.20 5.23
C ARG A 42 -10.84 -0.03 5.33
N ASP A 43 -10.38 -1.21 4.94
CA ASP A 43 -8.96 -1.57 4.98
C ASP A 43 -8.18 -0.82 3.91
N ILE A 44 -8.76 -0.66 2.72
CA ILE A 44 -8.21 0.18 1.63
C ILE A 44 -8.02 1.63 2.08
N LYS A 45 -9.04 2.24 2.68
CA LYS A 45 -8.99 3.62 3.20
C LYS A 45 -7.93 3.76 4.30
N LYS A 46 -7.86 2.80 5.23
CA LYS A 46 -6.84 2.76 6.30
C LYS A 46 -5.42 2.62 5.76
N ALA A 47 -5.20 1.68 4.84
CA ALA A 47 -3.90 1.45 4.22
C ALA A 47 -3.42 2.68 3.44
N ARG A 48 -4.32 3.33 2.69
CA ARG A 48 -4.01 4.58 1.98
C ARG A 48 -3.63 5.71 2.94
N ALA A 49 -4.34 5.86 4.06
CA ALA A 49 -4.01 6.87 5.06
C ALA A 49 -2.61 6.63 5.66
N LEU A 50 -2.30 5.38 6.02
CA LEU A 50 -0.97 5.01 6.52
C LEU A 50 0.12 5.19 5.46
N PHE A 51 -0.18 4.89 4.20
CA PHE A 51 0.73 5.13 3.09
C PHE A 51 1.03 6.62 2.95
N LEU A 52 0.03 7.50 3.08
CA LEU A 52 0.23 8.95 3.03
C LEU A 52 1.01 9.48 4.24
N GLN A 53 1.00 8.81 5.39
CA GLN A 53 1.78 9.19 6.57
C GLN A 53 3.26 8.77 6.50
N LEU A 54 3.64 7.89 5.57
CA LEU A 54 5.04 7.51 5.37
C LEU A 54 5.91 8.70 4.97
N LYS A 55 7.21 8.60 5.22
CA LYS A 55 8.17 9.60 4.77
C LYS A 55 8.10 9.73 3.24
N PRO A 56 8.29 10.94 2.70
CA PRO A 56 8.26 11.15 1.24
C PRO A 56 9.20 10.23 0.46
N GLY A 57 10.38 9.93 1.02
CA GLY A 57 11.36 9.02 0.42
C GLY A 57 10.84 7.59 0.26
N ASP A 58 10.25 7.02 1.32
CA ASP A 58 9.72 5.65 1.30
C ASP A 58 8.54 5.52 0.34
N ARG A 59 7.64 6.52 0.33
CA ARG A 59 6.51 6.55 -0.62
C ARG A 59 7.00 6.61 -2.06
N LYS A 60 7.98 7.46 -2.35
CA LYS A 60 8.52 7.62 -3.70
C LYS A 60 9.23 6.35 -4.15
N ALA A 61 10.04 5.73 -3.29
CA ALA A 61 10.69 4.46 -3.58
C ALA A 61 9.68 3.35 -3.88
N ALA A 62 8.61 3.24 -3.08
CA ALA A 62 7.56 2.25 -3.31
C ALA A 62 6.82 2.48 -4.63
N LEU A 63 6.53 3.75 -4.99
CA LEU A 63 5.88 4.10 -6.26
C LEU A 63 6.79 3.84 -7.47
N THR A 64 8.11 4.09 -7.34
CA THR A 64 9.08 3.78 -8.38
C THR A 64 9.17 2.27 -8.63
N MET A 65 9.14 1.43 -7.59
CA MET A 65 9.20 -0.03 -7.75
C MET A 65 7.99 -0.65 -8.45
N ILE A 66 6.83 0.02 -8.47
CA ILE A 66 5.61 -0.52 -9.10
C ILE A 66 5.28 0.14 -10.45
N GLY A 67 5.98 1.22 -10.80
CA GLY A 67 5.83 1.93 -12.07
C GLY A 67 6.82 1.48 -13.15
N ASP A 68 7.73 0.57 -12.79
CA ASP A 68 8.60 -0.21 -13.68
C ASP A 68 7.93 -1.56 -14.00
#